data_AF-A0A7V2QG05-F1
#
_entry.id   AF-A0A7V2QG05-F1
#
_cell.length_a   1.000
_cell.length_b   1.000
_cell.length_c   1.000
_cell.angle_alpha   90.00
_cell.angle_beta   90.00
_cell.angle_gamma   90.00
#
_symmetry.space_group_name_H-M   'P 1'
#
loop_
_entity.id
_entity.type
_entity.pdbx_description
1 polymer ?
#
loop_
_entity_poly.entity_id
_entity_poly.type
_entity_poly.pdbx_seq_one_letter_code
_entity_poly.pdbx_strand_id
1 'polypeptide(L)' 'MLRKLLALILLGDGLITVVWGPGFLRWQRELAPRWYHPVLDGLLRWPSPLLRMGAAFEALVGWWLLTR' A
#
# COMPACT_ATOMS: atom_id res chain seq x y z
N MET A 1 -6.57 -20.44 5.24
CA MET A 1 -7.38 -19.20 5.12
C MET A 1 -6.55 -17.93 5.28
N LEU A 2 -5.70 -17.82 6.31
CA LEU A 2 -4.84 -16.64 6.57
C LEU A 2 -4.02 -16.16 5.36
N ARG A 3 -3.45 -17.10 4.59
CA ARG A 3 -2.62 -16.79 3.40
C ARG A 3 -3.40 -16.10 2.27
N LYS A 4 -4.67 -16.47 2.05
CA LYS A 4 -5.56 -15.81 1.09
C LYS A 4 -6.00 -14.42 1.57
N LEU A 5 -6.20 -14.27 2.87
CA LEU A 5 -6.54 -12.98 3.48
C LEU A 5 -5.38 -11.98 3.35
N LEU A 6 -4.16 -12.40 3.66
CA LEU A 6 -2.94 -11.60 3.46
C LEU A 6 -2.73 -11.23 1.99
N ALA A 7 -2.94 -12.19 1.08
CA ALA A 7 -2.85 -11.94 -0.35
C ALA A 7 -3.86 -10.87 -0.82
N LEU A 8 -5.10 -10.92 -0.35
CA LEU A 8 -6.13 -9.91 -0.67
C LEU A 8 -5.81 -8.54 -0.09
N ILE A 9 -5.25 -8.48 1.13
CA ILE A 9 -4.84 -7.21 1.77
C ILE A 9 -3.70 -6.57 0.97
N LEU A 10 -2.64 -7.32 0.65
CA LEU A 10 -1.51 -6.84 -0.14
C LEU A 10 -1.95 -6.39 -1.54
N LEU A 11 -2.85 -7.16 -2.16
CA LEU A 11 -3.35 -6.85 -3.50
C LEU A 11 -4.21 -5.60 -3.50
N GLY A 12 -5.09 -5.45 -2.51
CA GLY A 12 -5.93 -4.26 -2.33
C GLY A 12 -5.10 -3.01 -2.04
N ASP A 13 -4.19 -3.08 -1.07
CA ASP A 13 -3.35 -1.95 -0.67
C ASP A 13 -2.44 -1.48 -1.81
N GLY A 14 -1.84 -2.44 -2.54
CA GLY A 14 -1.05 -2.18 -3.73
C GLY A 14 -1.86 -1.55 -4.86
N LEU A 15 -3.06 -2.07 -5.18
CA LEU A 15 -3.92 -1.49 -6.22
C LEU A 15 -4.39 -0.08 -5.87
N ILE A 16 -4.83 0.13 -4.63
CA ILE A 16 -5.29 1.43 -4.17
C ILE A 16 -4.13 2.43 -4.23
N THR A 17 -2.94 2.05 -3.79
CA THR A 17 -1.76 2.93 -3.82
C THR A 17 -1.27 3.21 -5.24
N VAL A 18 -1.41 2.28 -6.19
CA VAL A 18 -1.11 2.53 -7.63
C VAL A 18 -2.08 3.54 -8.24
N VAL A 19 -3.39 3.41 -7.95
CA VAL A 19 -4.43 4.24 -8.55
C VAL A 19 -4.50 5.62 -7.89
N TRP A 20 -4.49 5.69 -6.56
CA TRP A 20 -4.63 6.92 -5.78
C TRP A 20 -3.29 7.60 -5.44
N GLY A 21 -2.16 6.88 -5.55
CA GLY A 21 -0.83 7.42 -5.29
C GLY A 21 -0.71 8.07 -3.90
N PRO A 22 -0.08 9.25 -3.77
CA PRO A 22 0.05 9.94 -2.50
C PRO A 22 -1.29 10.50 -1.95
N GLY A 23 -2.40 10.38 -2.69
CA GLY A 23 -3.74 10.65 -2.17
C GLY A 23 -4.18 9.62 -1.15
N PHE A 24 -3.86 8.34 -1.36
CA PHE A 24 -4.15 7.27 -0.42
C PHE A 24 -3.40 7.43 0.90
N LEU A 25 -2.10 7.75 0.85
CA LEU A 25 -1.30 7.99 2.05
C LEU A 25 -1.79 9.20 2.86
N ARG A 26 -2.31 10.23 2.19
CA ARG A 26 -2.94 11.39 2.85
C ARG A 26 -4.23 10.98 3.56
N TRP A 27 -5.10 10.25 2.87
CA TRP A 27 -6.31 9.70 3.47
C TRP A 27 -6.00 8.75 4.64
N GLN A 28 -5.00 7.88 4.48
CA GLN A 28 -4.55 6.97 5.54
C GLN A 28 -3.99 7.75 6.73
N ARG A 29 -3.31 8.88 6.51
CA ARG A 29 -2.82 9.76 7.58
C ARG A 29 -3.95 10.40 8.39
N GLU A 30 -5.05 10.76 7.74
CA GLU A 30 -6.22 11.33 8.43
C GLU A 30 -6.87 10.33 9.39
N LEU A 31 -6.87 9.04 9.03
CA LEU A 31 -7.43 7.96 9.84
C LEU A 31 -6.43 7.33 10.82
N ALA A 32 -5.13 7.42 10.52
CA ALA A 32 -4.10 6.77 11.29
C ALA A 32 -3.84 7.48 12.62
N PRO A 33 -3.56 6.72 13.70
CA PRO A 33 -3.17 7.28 14.97
C PRO A 33 -1.84 8.05 14.86
N ARG A 34 -1.68 9.09 15.68
CA ARG A 34 -0.56 10.06 15.60
C ARG A 34 0.83 9.44 15.63
N TRP A 35 1.01 8.29 16.29
CA TRP A 35 2.29 7.58 16.34
C TRP A 35 2.72 7.02 14.98
N TYR A 36 1.78 6.81 14.04
CA TYR A 36 2.04 6.30 12.70
C TYR A 36 2.26 7.41 11.66
N HIS A 37 1.98 8.67 12.02
CA HIS A 37 2.18 9.83 11.14
C HIS A 37 3.62 10.00 10.63
N PRO A 38 4.69 9.75 11.41
CA PRO A 38 6.06 9.88 10.92
C PRO A 38 6.38 8.94 9.76
N VAL A 39 5.81 7.73 9.78
CA VAL A 39 5.99 6.73 8.72
C VAL A 39 5.30 7.19 7.44
N LEU A 40 4.06 7.66 7.58
CA LEU A 40 3.29 8.20 6.46
C LEU A 40 3.90 9.48 5.88
N ASP A 41 4.46 10.34 6.73
CA ASP A 41 5.21 11.53 6.30
C ASP A 41 6.49 11.17 5.53
N GLY A 42 7.19 10.12 5.96
CA GLY A 42 8.33 9.57 5.23
C GLY A 42 7.93 9.06 3.84
N LEU A 43 6.83 8.31 3.77
CA LEU A 43 6.29 7.80 2.50
C LEU A 43 5.78 8.94 1.60
N LEU A 44 5.13 9.97 2.15
CA LEU A 44 4.65 11.13 1.39
C LEU A 44 5.79 11.97 0.81
N ARG A 45 6.99 11.93 1.40
CA ARG A 45 8.19 12.58 0.86
C ARG A 45 8.84 11.78 -0.27
N TRP A 46 8.48 10.52 -0.45
CA TRP A 46 9.03 9.71 -1.53
C TRP A 46 8.47 10.12 -2.89
N PRO A 47 9.27 9.96 -3.97
CA PRO A 47 8.80 10.16 -5.33
C PRO A 47 7.57 9.29 -5.60
N SER A 48 6.48 9.92 -6.04
CA SER A 48 5.25 9.22 -6.42
C SER A 48 5.44 8.02 -7.36
N PRO A 49 6.36 8.02 -8.35
CA PRO A 49 6.60 6.83 -9.17
C PRO A 49 7.21 5.66 -8.38
N LEU A 50 8.10 5.91 -7.41
CA LEU A 50 8.68 4.84 -6.57
C LEU A 50 7.63 4.22 -5.65
N LEU A 51 6.75 5.05 -5.10
CA LEU A 51 5.59 4.58 -4.32
C LEU A 51 4.68 3.67 -5.15
N ARG A 52 4.36 4.07 -6.38
CA ARG A 52 3.56 3.27 -7.31
C ARG A 52 4.26 1.98 -7.72
N MET A 53 5.59 2.01 -7.89
CA MET A 53 6.38 0.80 -8.18
C MET A 53 6.38 -0.18 -6.99
N GLY A 54 6.57 0.31 -5.77
CA GLY A 54 6.47 -0.51 -4.55
C GLY A 54 5.10 -1.14 -4.38
N ALA A 55 4.04 -0.35 -4.58
CA ALA A 55 2.66 -0.81 -4.53
C ALA A 55 2.31 -1.81 -5.66
N ALA A 56 2.83 -1.60 -6.86
CA ALA A 56 2.69 -2.55 -7.96
C ALA A 56 3.41 -3.88 -7.65
N PHE A 57 4.56 -3.81 -6.97
CA PHE A 57 5.28 -4.99 -6.51
C PHE A 57 4.49 -5.73 -5.41
N GLU A 58 3.94 -5.02 -4.41
CA GLU A 58 3.05 -5.62 -3.41
C GLU A 58 1.83 -6.29 -4.03
N ALA A 59 1.20 -5.64 -5.03
CA ALA A 59 0.07 -6.21 -5.75
C ALA A 59 0.46 -7.48 -6.52
N LEU A 60 1.63 -7.51 -7.16
CA LEU A 60 2.16 -8.69 -7.84
C LEU A 60 2.47 -9.83 -6.86
N VAL A 61 3.06 -9.52 -5.70
CA VAL A 61 3.33 -10.50 -4.64
C VAL A 61 2.02 -11.06 -4.07
N GLY A 62 1.04 -10.20 -3.82
CA GLY A 62 -0.30 -10.60 -3.40
C GLY A 62 -0.97 -11.52 -4.42
N TRP A 63 -0.89 -11.18 -5.71
CA TRP A 63 -1.44 -12.00 -6.79
C TRP A 63 -0.76 -13.37 -6.89
N TRP A 64 0.56 -13.40 -6.78
CA TRP A 64 1.33 -14.64 -6.78
C TRP A 64 1.00 -15.53 -5.57
N LEU A 65 0.84 -14.94 -4.39
CA LEU A 65 0.42 -15.66 -3.18
C LEU A 65 -1.02 -16.18 -3.26
N LEU A 66 -1.89 -15.51 -4.02
CA LEU A 66 -3.28 -15.93 -4.23
C LEU A 66 -3.39 -17.10 -5.22
N THR A 67 -2.52 -17.12 -6.23
CA THR A 67 -2.52 -18.12 -7.33
C THR A 67 -1.73 -19.38 -7.02
N ARG A 68 -0.88 -19.39 -5.98
CA ARG A 68 -0.21 -20.58 -5.42
C ARG A 68 -0.91 -21.14 -4.19
#